data_AF-A0A1V4TJ96-F1
#
_entry.id   AF-A0A1V4TJ96-F1
#
_cell.length_a   1.000
_cell.length_b   1.000
_cell.length_c   1.000
_cell.angle_alpha   90.00
_cell.angle_beta   90.00
_cell.angle_gamma   90.00
#
_symmetry.space_group_name_H-M   'P 1'
#
loop_
_entity.id
_entity.type
_entity.pdbx_description
1 polymer ?
#
loop_
_entity_poly.entity_id
_entity_poly.type
_entity_poly.pdbx_seq_one_letter_code
_entity_poly.pdbx_strand_id
1 'polypeptide(L)'
;MHFRFNVPFFTVLSKSDLLKPEELEAIDGWSDSPDALYDALTGNIDSRALLSIELFKALESIGAYKRVVPASAVEPSGLEDIYDMVQQAFEGGEDLYDD
;
A
#
# COMPACT_ATOMS: atom_id res chain seq x y z
N MET A 1 -2.72 -14.05 -6.93
CA MET A 1 -3.58 -13.80 -8.11
C MET A 1 -4.78 -12.97 -7.67
N HIS A 2 -5.20 -12.03 -8.51
CA HIS A 2 -6.49 -11.29 -8.50
C HIS A 2 -6.49 -9.99 -7.67
N PHE A 3 -6.73 -8.83 -8.28
CA PHE A 3 -7.93 -8.50 -9.05
C PHE A 3 -7.68 -7.94 -10.47
N ARG A 4 -8.45 -8.51 -11.42
CA ARG A 4 -8.78 -8.05 -12.79
C ARG A 4 -7.71 -7.93 -13.87
N PHE A 5 -6.42 -7.78 -13.58
CA PHE A 5 -5.40 -7.70 -14.63
C PHE A 5 -4.22 -8.62 -14.34
N ASN A 6 -3.69 -9.29 -15.36
CA ASN A 6 -2.52 -10.16 -15.26
C ASN A 6 -1.21 -9.35 -15.21
N VAL A 7 -1.23 -8.21 -14.51
CA VAL A 7 -0.12 -7.27 -14.36
C VAL A 7 0.01 -6.84 -12.89
N PRO A 8 1.22 -6.51 -12.43
CA PRO A 8 1.44 -5.92 -11.13
C PRO A 8 0.58 -4.67 -10.91
N PHE A 9 0.08 -4.50 -9.67
CA PHE A 9 -0.69 -3.32 -9.27
C PHE A 9 -0.10 -2.76 -7.98
N PHE A 10 0.07 -1.45 -7.90
CA PHE A 10 0.70 -0.78 -6.77
C PHE A 10 -0.18 0.35 -6.25
N THR A 11 -0.11 0.61 -4.95
CA THR A 11 -0.83 1.69 -4.30
C THR A 11 0.09 2.89 -4.14
N VAL A 12 -0.24 4.00 -4.80
CA VAL A 12 0.50 5.26 -4.69
C VAL A 12 -0.38 6.30 -4.01
N LEU A 13 0.10 6.90 -2.93
CA LEU A 13 -0.52 8.04 -2.28
C LEU A 13 -0.04 9.31 -2.99
N SER A 14 -0.77 9.69 -4.03
CA SER A 14 -0.47 10.92 -4.79
C SER A 14 -0.71 12.16 -3.94
N LYS A 15 0.07 13.22 -4.20
CA LYS A 15 -0.03 14.53 -3.54
C LYS A 15 0.31 14.45 -2.05
N SER A 16 1.28 13.62 -1.70
CA SER A 16 1.76 13.47 -0.33
C SER A 16 2.28 14.80 0.26
N ASP A 17 2.68 15.74 -0.58
CA ASP A 17 3.07 17.12 -0.22
C ASP A 17 1.97 17.93 0.51
N LEU A 18 0.71 17.51 0.40
CA LEU A 18 -0.40 18.17 1.10
C LEU A 18 -0.55 17.70 2.55
N LEU A 19 0.10 16.60 2.92
CA LEU A 19 0.00 16.01 4.25
C LEU A 19 1.11 16.57 5.15
N LYS A 20 0.78 16.72 6.42
CA LYS A 20 1.80 17.00 7.42
C LYS A 20 2.66 15.75 7.65
N PRO A 21 3.92 15.91 8.11
CA PRO A 21 4.80 14.79 8.38
C PRO A 21 4.18 13.72 9.29
N GLU A 22 3.47 14.13 10.35
CA GLU A 22 2.80 13.21 11.28
C GLU A 22 1.64 12.43 10.64
N GLU A 23 0.95 13.00 9.66
CA GLU A 23 -0.14 12.33 8.94
C GLU A 23 0.45 11.29 7.97
N LEU A 24 1.56 11.64 7.32
CA LEU A 24 2.27 10.75 6.41
C LEU A 24 2.89 9.56 7.16
N GLU A 25 3.50 9.79 8.32
CA GLU A 25 4.04 8.74 9.20
C GLU A 25 2.94 7.80 9.71
N ALA A 26 1.77 8.33 10.07
CA ALA A 26 0.64 7.51 10.48
C ALA A 26 0.16 6.60 9.33
N ILE A 27 0.02 7.13 8.12
CA ILE A 27 -0.42 6.35 6.94
C ILE A 27 0.61 5.28 6.59
N ASP A 28 1.90 5.62 6.62
CA ASP A 28 2.97 4.67 6.35
C ASP A 28 2.97 3.53 7.37
N GLY A 29 2.81 3.86 8.66
CA GLY A 29 2.65 2.88 9.75
C GLY A 29 1.45 1.96 9.57
N TRP A 30 0.30 2.47 9.09
CA TRP A 30 -0.86 1.64 8.75
C TRP A 30 -0.62 0.72 7.55
N SER A 31 0.39 1.00 6.72
CA SER A 31 0.76 0.21 5.54
C SER A 31 1.87 -0.80 5.80
N ASP A 32 2.58 -0.67 6.93
CA ASP A 32 3.60 -1.61 7.39
C ASP A 32 3.06 -2.59 8.45
N SER A 33 2.07 -2.18 9.24
CA SER A 33 1.49 -2.99 10.32
C SER A 33 -0.04 -3.00 10.30
N PRO A 34 -0.67 -4.18 10.08
CA PRO A 34 -2.10 -4.39 10.26
C PRO A 34 -2.59 -3.96 11.66
N ASP A 35 -1.80 -4.21 12.70
CA ASP A 35 -2.10 -3.82 14.08
C ASP A 35 -2.23 -2.30 14.25
N ALA A 36 -1.33 -1.53 13.63
CA ALA A 36 -1.39 -0.07 13.67
C ALA A 36 -2.68 0.48 13.03
N LEU A 37 -3.15 -0.16 11.96
CA LEU A 37 -4.42 0.21 11.34
C LEU A 37 -5.62 -0.20 12.21
N TYR A 38 -5.59 -1.38 12.85
CA TYR A 38 -6.65 -1.78 13.77
C TYR A 38 -6.76 -0.81 14.94
N ASP A 39 -5.64 -0.44 15.56
CA ASP A 39 -5.61 0.52 16.67
C ASP A 39 -6.25 1.86 16.28
N ALA A 40 -5.94 2.37 15.08
CA ALA A 40 -6.55 3.60 14.55
C ALA A 40 -8.07 3.49 14.34
N LEU A 41 -8.60 2.29 14.12
CA LEU A 41 -10.03 2.03 13.88
C LEU A 41 -10.83 1.76 15.17
N THR A 42 -10.18 1.51 16.31
CA THR A 42 -10.85 1.14 17.59
C THR A 42 -11.71 2.25 18.21
N GLY A 43 -11.53 3.52 17.81
CA GLY A 43 -12.20 4.66 18.45
C GLY A 43 -13.64 4.96 18.01
N ASN A 44 -14.08 4.49 16.83
CA ASN A 44 -15.39 4.82 16.25
C ASN A 44 -15.98 3.62 15.48
N ILE A 45 -16.40 2.59 16.20
CA ILE A 45 -16.92 1.36 15.57
C ILE A 45 -18.40 1.53 15.25
N ASP A 46 -18.70 1.99 14.04
CA ASP A 46 -20.00 1.78 13.41
C ASP A 46 -20.03 0.46 12.62
N SER A 47 -21.20 0.09 12.10
CA SER A 47 -21.35 -1.16 11.32
C SER A 47 -20.51 -1.18 10.03
N ARG A 48 -20.17 -0.01 9.47
CA ARG A 48 -19.31 0.09 8.28
C ARG A 48 -17.85 -0.12 8.66
N ALA A 49 -17.40 0.48 9.76
CA ALA A 49 -16.06 0.28 10.29
C ALA A 49 -15.82 -1.21 10.58
N LEU A 50 -16.78 -1.90 11.21
CA LEU A 50 -16.68 -3.33 11.48
C LEU A 50 -16.55 -4.16 10.19
N LEU A 51 -17.35 -3.86 9.16
CA LEU A 51 -17.25 -4.53 7.86
C LEU A 51 -15.88 -4.30 7.21
N SER A 52 -15.38 -3.07 7.24
CA SER A 52 -14.06 -2.72 6.69
C SER A 52 -12.93 -3.48 7.41
N ILE A 53 -13.00 -3.60 8.74
CA ILE A 53 -12.05 -4.35 9.56
C ILE A 53 -12.04 -5.83 9.16
N GLU A 54 -13.20 -6.47 9.05
CA GLU A 54 -13.28 -7.89 8.69
C GLU A 54 -12.84 -8.16 7.24
N LEU A 55 -13.15 -7.24 6.30
CA LEU A 55 -12.61 -7.31 4.94
C LEU A 55 -11.09 -7.20 4.93
N PHE A 56 -10.54 -6.28 5.73
CA PHE A 56 -9.10 -6.09 5.83
C PHE A 56 -8.39 -7.34 6.39
N LYS A 57 -8.91 -7.94 7.47
CA LYS A 57 -8.44 -9.24 7.99
C LYS A 57 -8.43 -10.33 6.92
N ALA A 58 -9.47 -10.38 6.10
CA ALA A 58 -9.54 -11.37 5.02
C ALA A 58 -8.45 -11.12 3.96
N LEU A 59 -8.18 -9.87 3.59
CA LEU A 59 -7.11 -9.49 2.66
C LEU A 59 -5.72 -9.78 3.22
N GLU A 60 -5.50 -9.50 4.51
CA GLU A 60 -4.29 -9.83 5.24
C GLU A 60 -4.02 -11.35 5.21
N SER A 61 -5.04 -12.17 5.48
CA SER A 61 -4.92 -13.63 5.54
C SER A 61 -4.46 -14.30 4.23
N ILE A 62 -4.64 -13.61 3.09
CA ILE A 62 -4.21 -14.09 1.77
C ILE A 62 -2.93 -13.38 1.28
N GLY A 63 -2.27 -12.59 2.13
CA GLY A 63 -1.08 -11.83 1.76
C GLY A 63 -1.36 -10.72 0.73
N ALA A 64 -2.61 -10.27 0.61
CA ALA A 64 -3.01 -9.19 -0.30
C ALA A 64 -2.87 -7.79 0.33
N TYR A 65 -2.16 -7.70 1.45
CA TYR A 65 -1.77 -6.44 2.06
C TYR A 65 -0.68 -5.77 1.24
N LYS A 66 -0.85 -4.48 0.93
CA LYS A 66 0.08 -3.74 0.07
C LYS A 66 0.53 -2.47 0.77
N ARG A 67 1.85 -2.27 0.76
CA ARG A 67 2.48 -0.99 1.10
C ARG A 67 1.92 0.12 0.23
N VAL A 68 1.83 1.31 0.83
CA VAL A 68 1.48 2.56 0.13
C VAL A 68 2.77 3.31 -0.15
N VAL A 69 2.99 3.73 -1.39
CA VAL A 69 4.15 4.57 -1.74
C VAL A 69 3.70 6.03 -1.78
N PRO A 70 4.16 6.91 -0.86
CA PRO A 70 3.87 8.33 -0.93
C PRO A 70 4.64 8.98 -2.08
N ALA A 71 3.98 9.82 -2.86
CA ALA A 71 4.62 10.55 -3.95
C ALA A 71 3.98 11.91 -4.21
N SER A 72 4.81 12.86 -4.64
CA SER A 72 4.35 14.16 -5.11
C SER A 72 4.74 14.38 -6.57
N ALA A 73 3.85 15.04 -7.31
CA ALA A 73 4.15 15.53 -8.66
C ALA A 73 4.64 16.99 -8.65
N VAL A 74 4.58 17.66 -7.49
CA VAL A 74 4.99 19.06 -7.29
C VAL A 74 6.34 19.10 -6.59
N GLU A 75 6.48 18.31 -5.52
CA GLU A 75 7.76 18.08 -4.86
C GLU A 75 8.45 16.84 -5.46
N PRO A 76 9.78 16.84 -5.58
CA PRO A 76 10.52 15.70 -6.14
C PRO A 76 10.62 14.56 -5.10
N SER A 77 9.52 13.87 -4.84
CA SER A 77 9.45 12.77 -3.86
C SER A 77 8.65 11.57 -4.39
N GLY A 78 9.06 10.36 -4.00
CA GLY A 78 8.37 9.10 -4.30
C GLY A 78 8.57 8.54 -5.71
N LEU A 79 9.16 9.30 -6.65
CA LEU A 79 9.40 8.80 -8.02
C LEU A 79 10.44 7.68 -8.06
N GLU A 80 11.49 7.77 -7.25
CA GLU A 80 12.52 6.73 -7.13
C GLU A 80 11.92 5.43 -6.57
N ASP A 81 11.15 5.52 -5.49
CA ASP A 81 10.45 4.36 -4.91
C ASP A 81 9.47 3.71 -5.90
N ILE A 82 8.73 4.53 -6.67
CA ILE A 82 7.85 4.04 -7.74
C ILE A 82 8.65 3.34 -8.83
N TYR A 83 9.77 3.91 -9.24
CA TYR A 83 10.62 3.34 -10.27
C TYR A 83 11.19 1.99 -9.82
N ASP A 84 11.74 1.92 -8.60
CA ASP A 84 12.30 0.70 -8.02
C ASP A 84 11.25 -0.41 -7.90
N MET A 85 10.03 -0.05 -7.48
CA MET A 85 8.91 -0.98 -7.38
C MET A 85 8.47 -1.53 -8.75
N VAL A 86 8.48 -0.69 -9.79
CA VAL A 86 8.21 -1.13 -11.17
C VAL A 86 9.34 -2.04 -11.66
N GLN A 87 10.61 -1.64 -11.46
CA GLN A 87 11.77 -2.48 -11.82
C GLN A 87 11.70 -3.85 -11.13
N GLN A 88 11.47 -3.90 -9.82
CA GLN A 88 11.38 -5.15 -9.08
C GLN A 88 10.26 -6.07 -9.61
N ALA A 89 9.13 -5.51 -10.01
CA ALA A 89 7.99 -6.31 -10.43
C ALA A 89 8.05 -6.80 -11.88
N PHE A 90 8.82 -6.13 -12.75
CA PHE A 90 8.95 -6.48 -14.16
C PHE A 90 10.32 -7.10 -14.48
N GLU A 91 11.42 -6.49 -14.02
CA GLU A 91 12.79 -6.95 -14.26
C GLU A 91 13.27 -7.90 -13.14
N GLY A 92 12.79 -7.73 -11.91
CA GLY A 92 13.02 -8.70 -10.82
C GLY A 92 12.27 -10.02 -10.98
N GLY A 93 11.42 -10.13 -12.00
CA GLY A 93 10.74 -11.36 -12.43
C GLY A 93 11.31 -11.99 -13.71
N GLU A 94 12.24 -11.32 -14.39
CA GLU A 94 12.95 -11.83 -15.57
C GLU A 94 14.31 -12.41 -15.16
N ASP A 95 14.28 -13.46 -14.36
CA ASP A 95 15.34 -14.45 -14.34
C ASP A 95 14.67 -15.80 -14.08
N LEU A 96 15.05 -16.83 -14.85
CA LEU A 96 14.47 -18.18 -14.96
C LEU A 96 13.59 -18.46 -16.20
N TYR A 97 14.04 -18.16 -17.42
CA TYR A 97 13.99 -19.11 -18.55
C TYR A 97 15.09 -18.77 -19.57
N ASP A 98 16.32 -19.10 -19.23
CA ASP A 98 17.33 -19.46 -20.24
C ASP A 98 17.47 -20.99 -20.22
N ASP A 99 16.67 -21.66 -21.05
CA ASP A 99 16.94 -22.89 -21.85
C ASP A 99 15.62 -23.50 -22.39
#